data_AF-A0A820SH33-F1
#
_entry.id   AF-A0A820SH33-F1
#
_cell.length_a   1.000
_cell.length_b   1.000
_cell.length_c   1.000
_cell.angle_alpha   90.00
_cell.angle_beta   90.00
_cell.angle_gamma   90.00
#
_symmetry.space_group_name_H-M   'P 1'
#
loop_
_entity.id
_entity.type
_entity.pdbx_description
1 polymer ?
#
loop_
_entity_poly.entity_id
_entity_poly.type
_entity_poly.pdbx_seq_one_letter_code
_entity_poly.pdbx_strand_id
1 'polypeptide(L)' 'ININKLLDGVDIRKLNLQWLRSRLGVVSQEPVLFDLTIAENIAYGLENIPMDEIVLAATKANIHQF' A
#
# COMPACT_ATOMS: atom_id res chain seq x y z
N ILE A 1 -14.62 -2.36 -6.35
CA ILE A 1 -14.49 -0.91 -6.65
C ILE A 1 -14.51 -0.76 -8.16
N ASN A 2 -15.57 -0.20 -8.72
CA ASN A 2 -15.72 -0.05 -10.17
C ASN A 2 -15.11 1.30 -10.58
N ILE A 3 -13.85 1.31 -10.99
CA ILE A 3 -13.09 2.54 -11.30
C ILE A 3 -13.46 3.00 -12.73
N ASN A 4 -14.72 3.34 -12.96
CA ASN A 4 -15.22 3.82 -14.25
C ASN A 4 -15.29 5.35 -14.24
N LYS A 5 -14.15 6.04 -14.42
CA LYS A 5 -13.99 7.53 -14.40
C LYS A 5 -14.47 8.26 -13.13
N LEU A 6 -15.35 7.66 -12.34
CA LEU A 6 -15.98 8.20 -11.15
C LEU A 6 -15.60 7.31 -9.96
N LEU A 7 -15.27 7.94 -8.83
CA LEU A 7 -15.21 7.34 -7.52
C LEU A 7 -16.39 7.91 -6.71
N ASP A 8 -17.33 7.07 -6.31
CA ASP A 8 -18.54 7.46 -5.57
C ASP A 8 -19.31 8.63 -6.21
N GLY A 9 -19.40 8.63 -7.55
CA GLY A 9 -20.07 9.69 -8.32
C GLY A 9 -19.22 10.94 -8.59
N VAL A 10 -18.02 11.03 -8.03
CA VAL A 10 -17.07 12.13 -8.27
C VAL A 10 -16.04 11.74 -9.32
N ASP A 11 -15.86 12.56 -10.35
CA ASP A 11 -14.80 12.36 -11.34
C ASP A 11 -13.43 12.30 -10.65
N ILE A 12 -12.72 11.19 -10.84
CA ILE A 12 -11.43 10.94 -10.19
C ILE A 12 -10.39 12.01 -10.53
N ARG A 13 -10.52 12.67 -11.69
CA ARG A 13 -9.62 13.74 -12.14
C ARG A 13 -9.80 15.04 -11.35
N LYS A 14 -10.90 15.16 -10.60
CA LYS A 14 -11.20 16.30 -9.71
C LYS A 14 -10.69 16.07 -8.29
N LEU A 15 -10.29 14.85 -7.95
CA LEU A 15 -9.79 14.52 -6.62
C LEU A 15 -8.32 14.89 -6.49
N ASN A 16 -7.88 15.23 -5.27
CA ASN A 16 -6.46 15.39 -4.99
C ASN A 16 -5.76 14.03 -5.20
N LEU A 17 -4.75 14.01 -6.07
CA LEU A 17 -4.09 12.78 -6.49
C LEU A 17 -3.37 12.07 -5.33
N GLN A 18 -2.77 12.84 -4.42
CA GLN A 18 -2.04 12.28 -3.28
C GLN A 18 -2.99 11.65 -2.27
N TRP A 19 -4.10 12.34 -1.95
CA TRP A 19 -5.17 11.81 -1.12
C TRP A 19 -5.80 10.54 -1.72
N LEU A 20 -6.05 10.54 -3.03
CA LEU A 20 -6.61 9.37 -3.70
C LEU A 20 -5.67 8.15 -3.59
N ARG A 21 -4.38 8.35 -3.86
CA ARG A 21 -3.37 7.29 -3.78
C ARG A 21 -3.17 6.78 -2.35
N SER A 22 -3.28 7.62 -1.33
CA SER A 22 -3.17 7.20 0.07
C SER A 22 -4.37 6.35 0.55
N ARG A 23 -5.44 6.25 -0.24
CA ARG A 23 -6.63 5.42 0.05
C ARG A 23 -6.68 4.12 -0.76
N LEU A 24 -5.69 3.86 -1.61
CA LEU A 24 -5.66 2.71 -2.49
C LEU A 24 -4.42 1.85 -2.21
N GLY A 25 -4.62 0.56 -1.99
CA GLY A 25 -3.57 -0.45 -2.07
C GLY A 25 -3.52 -1.00 -3.50
N VAL A 26 -2.32 -1.04 -4.10
CA VAL A 26 -2.11 -1.58 -5.45
C VAL A 26 -1.15 -2.76 -5.35
N VAL A 27 -1.50 -3.87 -6.00
CA VAL A 27 -0.64 -5.06 -6.10
C VAL A 27 -0.35 -5.30 -7.58
N SER A 28 0.94 -5.25 -7.93
CA SER A 28 1.43 -5.49 -9.29
C SER A 28 1.68 -6.99 -9.51
N GLN A 29 1.52 -7.47 -10.75
CA GLN A 29 1.86 -8.86 -11.11
C GLN A 29 3.35 -9.14 -10.93
N GLU A 30 4.20 -8.17 -11.28
CA GLU A 30 5.63 -8.16 -10.99
C GLU A 30 5.88 -7.18 -9.84
N PRO A 31 6.03 -7.66 -8.59
CA PRO A 31 6.28 -6.80 -7.45
C PRO A 31 7.70 -6.21 -7.52
N VAL A 32 7.83 -4.94 -7.16
CA VAL A 32 9.12 -4.25 -7.07
C VAL A 32 9.57 -4.27 -5.61
N LEU A 33 10.80 -4.71 -5.37
CA LEU A 33 11.48 -4.59 -4.08
C LEU A 33 12.68 -3.67 -4.24
N PHE A 34 12.96 -2.92 -3.19
CA PHE A 34 14.14 -2.07 -3.09
C PHE A 34 15.27 -2.83 -2.37
N ASP A 35 16.50 -2.41 -2.61
CA ASP A 35 17.70 -2.88 -1.91
C ASP A 35 17.71 -2.34 -0.46
N LEU A 36 16.76 -2.86 0.33
CA LEU A 36 16.44 -2.54 1.71
C LEU A 36 16.09 -3.83 2.44
N THR A 37 15.99 -3.77 3.76
CA THR A 37 15.50 -4.92 4.55
C THR A 37 14.03 -5.25 4.23
N ILE A 38 13.58 -6.44 4.63
CA ILE A 38 12.17 -6.85 4.49
C ILE A 38 11.25 -5.86 5.23
N ALA A 39 11.62 -5.46 6.46
CA ALA A 39 10.85 -4.52 7.26
C ALA A 39 10.71 -3.16 6.57
N GLU A 40 11.80 -2.65 5.98
CA GLU A 40 11.79 -1.39 5.24
C GLU A 40 10.99 -1.46 3.94
N ASN A 41 11.02 -2.60 3.23
CA ASN A 41 10.15 -2.82 2.07
C ASN A 41 8.66 -2.86 2.46
N ILE A 42 8.31 -3.48 3.59
CA ILE A 42 6.93 -3.50 4.10
C ILE A 42 6.47 -2.09 4.51
N ALA A 43 7.33 -1.31 5.16
CA ALA A 43 7.04 0.06 5.59
C ALA A 43 7.26 1.12 4.48
N TYR A 44 7.60 0.69 3.25
CA TYR A 44 8.00 1.61 2.19
C TYR A 44 6.91 2.66 1.90
N GLY A 45 7.31 3.93 1.89
CA GLY A 45 6.41 5.08 1.68
C GLY A 45 5.61 5.52 2.92
N LEU A 46 5.87 4.90 4.08
CA LEU A 46 5.32 5.31 5.37
C LEU A 46 6.45 5.76 6.31
N GLU A 47 6.11 6.64 7.25
CA GLU A 47 7.06 7.17 8.24
C GLU A 47 6.67 6.72 9.65
N ASN A 48 7.67 6.48 10.50
CA ASN A 48 7.49 6.17 11.93
C ASN A 48 6.56 4.98 12.22
N ILE A 49 6.59 3.94 11.38
CA ILE A 49 5.80 2.73 11.59
C ILE A 49 6.45 1.86 12.68
N PRO A 50 5.71 1.51 13.75
CA PRO A 50 6.26 0.68 14.81
C PRO A 50 6.39 -0.78 14.35
N MET A 51 7.36 -1.50 14.93
CA MET A 51 7.74 -2.84 14.47
C MET A 51 6.61 -3.88 14.62
N ASP A 52 5.74 -3.70 15.61
CA ASP A 52 4.55 -4.55 15.82
C ASP A 52 3.56 -4.47 14.65
N GLU A 53 3.33 -3.29 14.07
CA GLU A 53 2.52 -3.12 12.86
C GLU A 53 3.16 -3.78 11.63
N ILE A 54 4.50 -3.71 11.51
CA ILE A 54 5.23 -4.41 10.44
C ILE A 54 5.05 -5.93 10.57
N VAL A 55 5.22 -6.47 11.79
CA VAL A 55 5.03 -7.90 12.06
C VAL A 55 3.58 -8.32 11.81
N LEU A 56 2.60 -7.48 12.19
CA LEU A 56 1.19 -7.74 11.93
C LEU A 56 0.90 -7.77 10.42
N ALA A 57 1.45 -6.83 9.64
CA ALA A 57 1.32 -6.81 8.19
C ALA A 57 1.95 -8.06 7.54
N ALA A 58 3.18 -8.42 7.94
CA ALA A 58 3.86 -9.63 7.48
C ALA A 58 3.07 -10.91 7.80
N THR A 59 2.47 -10.97 8.99
CA THR A 59 1.63 -12.12 9.41
C THR A 59 0.36 -12.21 8.58
N LYS A 60 -0.34 -11.09 8.36
CA LYS A 60 -1.54 -11.04 7.50
C LYS A 60 -1.25 -11.41 6.04
N ALA A 61 -0.06 -11.09 5.57
CA ALA A 61 0.43 -11.45 4.24
C ALA A 61 1.02 -12.88 4.17
N ASN A 62 1.02 -13.63 5.28
CA ASN A 62 1.56 -14.99 5.38
C ASN A 62 3.05 -15.12 5.02
N ILE A 63 3.85 -14.10 5.36
CA ILE A 63 5.31 -14.06 5.10
C ILE A 63 6.15 -13.95 6.39
N HIS A 64 5.52 -14.08 7.57
CA HIS A 64 6.22 -13.99 8.84
C HIS A 64 6.72 -15.34 9.38
N GLN A 65 6.00 -16.43 9.07
CA GLN A 65 6.39 -17.78 9.46
C GLN A 65 7.31 -18.36 8.38
N PHE A 66 8.49 -18.80 8.78
CA PHE A 66 9.47 -19.51 7.95
C PHE A 66 9.69 -20.93 8.48
#